data_AF-A0A0B1T1S8-F1
#
_entry.id   AF-A0A0B1T1S8-F1
#
_cell.length_a   1.000
_cell.length_b   1.000
_cell.length_c   1.000
_cell.angle_alpha   90.00
_cell.angle_beta   90.00
_cell.angle_gamma   90.00
#
_symmetry.space_group_name_H-M   'P 1'
#
loop_
_entity.id
_entity.type
_entity.pdbx_description
1 polymer ?
#
loop_
_entity_poly.entity_id
_entity_poly.type
_entity_poly.pdbx_seq_one_letter_code
_entity_poly.pdbx_strand_id
1 'polypeptide(L)'
;MDNRSGTWAYVMGGMGAVSHAIEQSARASGAEIFVEQEVEEVLVDDGIAKGVRLADGREIHATTILSNATPKVTFEDLIVEGDLPQQFLNAVKAIDYTSPVTKINVAVRELPSFSCLPNVGTSPMPHHQTTIHLNCENMKLVDEGVRDFRNGQWSRNPVIEMTIPSVIDRSLVPDERSQVMSLFTQYTPYELKAGPWNEERKEEYAKHAILNLA
;
A
#
# COMPACT_ATOMS: atom_id res chain seq x y z
N MET A 1 -7.97 -22.03 7.54
CA MET A 1 -8.21 -20.62 7.17
C MET A 1 -9.54 -20.49 6.47
N ASP A 2 -9.91 -21.46 5.64
CA ASP A 2 -11.25 -21.54 5.05
C ASP A 2 -12.34 -21.58 6.13
N ASN A 3 -13.44 -20.84 5.90
CA ASN A 3 -14.59 -20.66 6.79
C ASN A 3 -14.36 -19.93 8.14
N ARG A 4 -13.28 -19.16 8.30
CA ARG A 4 -13.11 -18.26 9.46
C ARG A 4 -12.95 -16.80 9.04
N SER A 5 -14.04 -16.03 9.15
CA SER A 5 -14.04 -14.59 8.92
C SER A 5 -13.05 -13.87 9.84
N GLY A 6 -12.31 -12.90 9.32
CA GLY A 6 -11.35 -12.10 10.09
C GLY A 6 -9.99 -12.76 10.34
N THR A 7 -9.69 -13.90 9.71
CA THR A 7 -8.37 -14.52 9.80
C THR A 7 -7.40 -13.81 8.84
N TRP A 8 -6.20 -13.51 9.31
CA TRP A 8 -5.10 -13.01 8.48
C TRP A 8 -3.88 -13.95 8.58
N ALA A 9 -2.97 -13.86 7.61
CA ALA A 9 -1.83 -14.75 7.46
C ALA A 9 -0.60 -13.99 6.97
N TYR A 10 0.59 -14.49 7.31
CA TYR A 10 1.80 -14.14 6.59
C TYR A 10 1.94 -15.02 5.35
N VAL A 11 2.40 -14.41 4.25
CA VAL A 11 2.81 -15.13 3.05
C VAL A 11 4.31 -15.37 3.14
N MET A 12 4.72 -16.63 3.08
CA MET A 12 6.14 -17.00 2.99
C MET A 12 6.74 -16.48 1.68
N GLY A 13 7.92 -15.87 1.74
CA GLY A 13 8.55 -15.11 0.66
C GLY A 13 7.97 -13.70 0.48
N GLY A 14 7.04 -13.27 1.35
CA GLY A 14 6.36 -11.98 1.28
C GLY A 14 5.28 -11.91 0.18
N MET A 15 4.65 -10.74 0.05
CA MET A 15 3.52 -10.55 -0.88
C MET A 15 3.90 -10.74 -2.36
N GLY A 16 5.16 -10.56 -2.73
CA GLY A 16 5.65 -10.84 -4.09
C GLY A 16 5.49 -12.30 -4.50
N ALA A 17 5.54 -13.24 -3.55
CA ALA A 17 5.31 -14.66 -3.82
C ALA A 17 3.88 -14.93 -4.31
N VAL A 18 2.88 -14.18 -3.82
CA VAL A 18 1.49 -14.28 -4.30
C VAL A 18 1.41 -13.83 -5.75
N SER A 19 1.95 -12.64 -6.07
CA SER A 19 1.94 -12.12 -7.43
C SER A 19 2.64 -13.07 -8.40
N HIS A 20 3.77 -13.65 -8.00
CA HIS A 20 4.50 -14.61 -8.82
C HIS A 20 3.74 -15.94 -8.99
N ALA A 21 3.06 -16.43 -7.95
CA ALA A 21 2.22 -17.61 -8.06
C ALA A 21 1.04 -17.39 -9.04
N ILE A 22 0.42 -16.20 -9.01
CA ILE A 22 -0.62 -15.82 -9.97
C ILE A 22 -0.04 -15.76 -11.38
N GLU A 23 1.12 -15.13 -11.56
CA GLU A 23 1.83 -15.05 -12.84
C GLU A 23 2.10 -16.45 -13.42
N GLN A 24 2.69 -17.35 -12.62
CA GLN A 24 2.98 -18.72 -13.03
C GLN A 24 1.71 -19.48 -13.43
N SER A 25 0.64 -19.37 -12.64
CA SER A 25 -0.64 -20.01 -12.95
C SER A 25 -1.26 -19.48 -14.24
N ALA A 26 -1.17 -18.17 -14.49
CA ALA A 26 -1.67 -17.55 -15.71
C ALA A 26 -0.88 -18.04 -16.93
N ARG A 27 0.46 -18.03 -16.87
CA ARG A 27 1.32 -18.54 -17.95
C ARG A 27 1.10 -20.02 -18.23
N ALA A 28 0.94 -20.84 -17.19
CA ALA A 28 0.62 -22.26 -17.33
C ALA A 28 -0.74 -22.50 -18.00
N SER A 29 -1.65 -21.53 -17.90
CA SER A 29 -2.95 -21.52 -18.59
C SER A 29 -2.90 -20.90 -19.99
N GLY A 30 -1.71 -20.54 -20.49
CA GLY A 30 -1.50 -19.97 -21.82
C GLY A 30 -1.53 -18.45 -21.89
N ALA A 31 -1.53 -17.73 -20.77
CA ALA A 31 -1.46 -16.28 -20.78
C ALA A 31 -0.07 -15.78 -21.20
N GLU A 32 -0.04 -14.81 -22.10
CA GLU A 32 1.16 -14.00 -22.40
C GLU A 32 1.16 -12.76 -21.50
N ILE A 33 2.32 -12.46 -20.91
CA ILE A 33 2.47 -11.33 -19.98
C ILE A 33 3.63 -10.48 -20.46
N PHE A 34 3.30 -9.23 -20.73
CA PHE A 34 4.23 -8.21 -21.19
C PHE A 34 4.41 -7.18 -20.06
N VAL A 35 5.65 -6.94 -19.68
CA VAL A 35 6.03 -5.95 -18.67
C VAL A 35 6.71 -4.75 -19.33
N GLU A 36 6.74 -3.62 -18.64
CA GLU A 36 7.33 -2.37 -19.16
C GLU A 36 6.67 -1.93 -20.49
N GLN A 37 5.40 -2.31 -20.67
CA GLN A 37 4.57 -1.92 -21.81
C GLN A 37 3.47 -1.00 -21.30
N GLU A 38 3.74 0.30 -21.25
CA GLU A 38 2.75 1.28 -20.83
C GLU A 38 1.63 1.37 -21.87
N VAL A 39 0.39 1.17 -21.43
CA VAL A 39 -0.80 1.42 -22.24
C VAL A 39 -1.08 2.91 -22.19
N GLU A 40 -1.15 3.55 -23.36
CA GLU A 40 -1.42 4.98 -23.50
C GLU A 40 -2.92 5.23 -23.78
N GLU A 41 -3.59 4.33 -24.51
CA GLU A 41 -4.98 4.52 -24.91
C GLU A 41 -5.73 3.18 -25.04
N VAL A 42 -7.01 3.17 -24.66
CA VAL A 42 -7.97 2.14 -25.03
C VAL A 42 -8.64 2.56 -26.33
N LEU A 43 -8.49 1.74 -27.36
CA LEU A 43 -9.08 1.99 -28.68
C LEU A 43 -10.58 1.72 -28.62
N VAL A 44 -11.40 2.74 -28.88
CA VAL A 44 -12.86 2.63 -28.91
C VAL A 44 -13.38 2.98 -30.30
N ASP A 45 -14.30 2.17 -30.81
CA ASP A 45 -14.98 2.38 -32.08
C ASP A 45 -16.47 2.06 -31.93
N ASP A 46 -17.33 3.02 -32.26
CA ASP A 46 -18.79 2.97 -32.08
C ASP A 46 -19.22 2.50 -30.68
N GLY A 47 -18.54 3.03 -29.65
CA GLY A 47 -18.78 2.68 -28.24
C GLY A 47 -18.30 1.28 -27.83
N ILE A 48 -17.55 0.59 -28.69
CA ILE A 48 -17.01 -0.75 -28.43
C ILE A 48 -15.49 -0.68 -28.35
N ALA A 49 -14.93 -1.15 -27.22
CA ALA A 49 -13.48 -1.29 -27.09
C ALA A 49 -12.92 -2.36 -28.05
N LYS A 50 -11.87 -2.02 -28.80
CA LYS A 50 -11.26 -2.85 -29.86
C LYS A 50 -9.81 -3.26 -29.59
N GLY A 51 -9.19 -2.71 -28.55
CA GLY A 51 -7.80 -2.96 -28.25
C GLY A 51 -7.19 -1.85 -27.41
N VAL A 52 -5.87 -1.86 -27.32
CA VAL A 52 -5.08 -0.83 -26.64
C VAL A 52 -3.95 -0.35 -27.54
N ARG A 53 -3.58 0.93 -27.41
CA ARG A 53 -2.36 1.50 -27.94
C ARG A 53 -1.34 1.62 -26.81
N LEU A 54 -0.13 1.15 -27.06
CA LEU A 54 1.00 1.30 -26.16
C LEU A 54 1.68 2.65 -26.41
N ALA A 55 2.42 3.15 -25.40
CA ALA A 55 3.15 4.42 -25.48
C ALA A 55 4.23 4.49 -26.58
N ASP A 56 4.63 3.34 -27.16
CA ASP A 56 5.52 3.28 -28.32
C ASP A 56 4.79 3.27 -29.68
N GLY A 57 3.47 3.45 -29.66
CA GLY A 57 2.60 3.50 -30.82
C GLY A 57 2.12 2.13 -31.32
N ARG A 58 2.57 1.01 -30.74
CA ARG A 58 2.05 -0.32 -31.13
C ARG A 58 0.60 -0.48 -30.66
N GLU A 59 -0.22 -1.09 -31.51
CA GLU A 59 -1.61 -1.42 -31.18
C GLU A 59 -1.77 -2.92 -30.98
N ILE A 60 -2.50 -3.28 -29.92
CA ILE A 60 -2.88 -4.66 -29.60
C ILE A 60 -4.40 -4.75 -29.66
N HIS A 61 -4.92 -5.46 -30.66
CA HIS A 61 -6.36 -5.65 -30.83
C HIS A 61 -6.88 -6.79 -29.95
N ALA A 62 -8.05 -6.56 -29.34
CA ALA A 62 -8.72 -7.53 -28.48
C ALA A 62 -10.25 -7.40 -28.58
N THR A 63 -10.97 -8.49 -28.38
CA THR A 63 -12.44 -8.51 -28.34
C THR A 63 -13.01 -8.13 -26.97
N THR A 64 -12.18 -8.16 -25.93
CA THR A 64 -12.56 -7.81 -24.56
C THR A 64 -11.35 -7.22 -23.85
N ILE A 65 -11.58 -6.13 -23.12
CA ILE A 65 -10.56 -5.45 -22.32
C ILE A 65 -11.02 -5.44 -20.88
N LEU A 66 -10.14 -5.89 -19.99
CA LEU A 66 -10.33 -5.84 -18.54
C LEU A 66 -9.25 -4.92 -17.97
N SER A 67 -9.63 -3.74 -17.47
CA SER A 67 -8.69 -2.83 -16.81
C SER A 67 -8.65 -3.11 -15.32
N ASN A 68 -7.44 -3.33 -14.79
CA ASN A 68 -7.17 -3.36 -13.35
C ASN A 68 -6.58 -2.03 -12.84
N ALA A 69 -6.45 -1.02 -13.71
CA ALA A 69 -6.04 0.32 -13.30
C ALA A 69 -7.16 1.00 -12.49
N THR A 70 -6.84 2.11 -11.83
CA THR A 70 -7.87 2.88 -11.10
C THR A 70 -8.94 3.40 -12.07
N PRO A 71 -10.16 3.68 -11.60
CA PRO A 71 -11.18 4.32 -12.42
C PRO A 71 -10.70 5.61 -13.06
N LYS A 72 -9.94 6.44 -12.33
CA LYS A 72 -9.32 7.65 -12.86
C LYS A 72 -8.44 7.32 -14.07
N VAL A 73 -7.48 6.41 -13.93
CA VAL A 73 -6.58 6.05 -15.04
C VAL A 73 -7.37 5.47 -16.21
N THR A 74 -8.26 4.53 -15.95
CA THR A 74 -9.01 3.85 -17.01
C THR A 74 -9.91 4.80 -17.80
N PHE A 75 -10.67 5.66 -17.11
CA PHE A 75 -11.74 6.44 -17.73
C PHE A 75 -11.40 7.90 -18.00
N GLU A 76 -10.36 8.44 -17.37
CA GLU A 76 -9.92 9.83 -17.61
C GLU A 76 -8.60 9.89 -18.40
N ASP A 77 -7.70 8.94 -18.21
CA ASP A 77 -6.39 8.96 -18.89
C ASP A 77 -6.36 8.09 -20.15
N LEU A 78 -6.91 6.86 -20.08
CA LEU A 78 -6.78 5.88 -21.16
C LEU A 78 -7.93 5.93 -22.18
N ILE A 79 -9.09 6.50 -21.84
CA ILE A 79 -10.23 6.59 -22.75
C ILE A 79 -10.44 8.06 -23.12
N VAL A 80 -10.64 8.33 -24.42
CA VAL A 80 -10.92 9.67 -24.92
C VAL A 80 -12.23 10.18 -24.32
N GLU A 81 -12.23 11.40 -23.79
CA GLU A 81 -13.37 11.97 -23.05
C GLU A 81 -14.70 11.93 -23.85
N GLY A 82 -14.62 12.08 -25.18
CA GLY A 82 -15.78 12.04 -26.08
C GLY A 82 -16.47 10.67 -26.20
N ASP A 83 -15.79 9.59 -25.83
CA ASP A 83 -16.32 8.23 -25.91
C ASP A 83 -17.11 7.83 -24.65
N LEU A 84 -17.16 8.70 -23.64
CA LEU A 84 -17.84 8.43 -22.36
C LEU A 84 -18.97 9.41 -22.09
N PRO A 85 -20.09 8.95 -21.50
CA PRO A 85 -21.14 9.85 -21.04
C PRO A 85 -20.62 10.84 -20.01
N GLN A 86 -20.86 12.14 -20.20
CA GLN A 86 -20.36 13.19 -19.29
C GLN A 86 -20.76 12.97 -17.82
N GLN A 87 -21.98 12.46 -17.57
CA GLN A 87 -22.43 12.15 -16.22
C GLN A 87 -21.56 11.09 -15.54
N PHE A 88 -21.12 10.08 -16.30
CA PHE A 88 -20.25 9.03 -15.79
C PHE A 88 -18.86 9.58 -15.47
N LEU A 89 -18.27 10.36 -16.37
CA LEU A 89 -16.99 11.02 -16.13
C LEU A 89 -17.02 11.92 -14.89
N ASN A 90 -18.10 12.67 -14.69
CA ASN A 90 -18.26 13.50 -13.49
C ASN A 90 -18.33 12.65 -12.20
N ALA A 91 -18.92 11.45 -12.27
CA ALA A 91 -18.95 10.53 -11.12
C ALA A 91 -17.56 9.95 -10.83
N VAL A 92 -16.78 9.63 -11.87
CA VAL A 92 -15.38 9.17 -11.71
C VAL A 92 -14.52 10.28 -11.09
N LYS A 93 -14.63 11.51 -11.60
CA LYS A 93 -13.93 12.71 -11.09
C LYS A 93 -14.27 13.04 -9.64
N ALA A 94 -15.41 12.59 -9.13
CA ALA A 94 -15.84 12.81 -7.75
C ALA A 94 -15.29 11.76 -6.76
N ILE A 95 -14.57 10.74 -7.22
CA ILE A 95 -13.97 9.73 -6.35
C ILE A 95 -12.80 10.36 -5.57
N ASP A 96 -12.91 10.37 -4.25
CA ASP A 96 -11.84 10.82 -3.36
C ASP A 96 -10.90 9.64 -3.03
N TYR A 97 -9.68 9.70 -3.56
CA TYR A 97 -8.62 8.72 -3.29
C TYR A 97 -7.71 9.12 -2.10
N THR A 98 -8.05 10.19 -1.39
CA THR A 98 -7.22 10.69 -0.29
C THR A 98 -7.06 9.63 0.79
N SER A 99 -5.83 9.16 0.97
CA SER A 99 -5.46 8.21 2.01
C SER A 99 -4.56 8.89 3.05
N PRO A 100 -4.88 8.82 4.35
CA PRO A 100 -4.08 9.42 5.40
C PRO A 100 -2.96 8.47 5.91
N VAL A 101 -2.51 7.51 5.08
CA VAL A 101 -1.62 6.43 5.51
C VAL A 101 -0.21 6.66 4.97
N THR A 102 0.78 6.53 5.85
CA THR A 102 2.19 6.40 5.45
C THR A 102 2.69 5.01 5.79
N LYS A 103 3.44 4.40 4.85
CA LYS A 103 4.14 3.14 5.09
C LYS A 103 5.63 3.40 5.28
N ILE A 104 6.18 2.94 6.40
CA ILE A 104 7.60 3.01 6.72
C ILE A 104 8.11 1.57 6.83
N ASN A 105 9.15 1.23 6.06
CA ASN A 105 9.84 -0.06 6.19
C ASN A 105 11.23 0.21 6.74
N VAL A 106 11.60 -0.48 7.82
CA VAL A 106 12.92 -0.35 8.45
C VAL A 106 13.59 -1.71 8.57
N ALA A 107 14.90 -1.72 8.31
CA ALA A 107 15.77 -2.83 8.64
C ALA A 107 16.47 -2.52 9.95
N VAL A 108 16.35 -3.41 10.94
CA VAL A 108 16.93 -3.24 12.26
C VAL A 108 17.75 -4.47 12.66
N ARG A 109 18.68 -4.30 13.60
CA ARG A 109 19.52 -5.40 14.11
C ARG A 109 18.92 -6.12 15.31
N GLU A 110 17.94 -5.51 15.96
CA GLU A 110 17.33 -5.99 17.20
C GLU A 110 15.84 -5.75 17.15
N LEU A 111 15.08 -6.61 17.83
CA LEU A 111 13.64 -6.45 17.96
C LEU A 111 13.31 -5.26 18.89
N PRO A 112 12.21 -4.53 18.63
CA PRO A 112 11.77 -3.48 19.54
C PRO A 112 11.54 -4.06 20.94
N SER A 113 11.81 -3.28 21.99
CA SER A 113 11.48 -3.65 23.36
C SER A 113 10.49 -2.62 23.89
N PHE A 114 9.23 -3.03 24.05
CA PHE A 114 8.17 -2.11 24.45
C PHE A 114 8.21 -1.86 25.96
N SER A 115 8.02 -0.60 26.38
CA SER A 115 8.00 -0.23 27.79
C SER A 115 6.95 -0.99 28.61
N CYS A 116 5.79 -1.29 28.01
CA CYS A 116 4.71 -2.05 28.64
C CYS A 116 4.93 -3.58 28.64
N LEU A 117 5.82 -4.09 27.78
CA LEU A 117 6.15 -5.51 27.69
C LEU A 117 7.61 -5.69 27.24
N PRO A 118 8.59 -5.47 28.15
CA PRO A 118 10.01 -5.50 27.79
C PRO A 118 10.48 -6.87 27.33
N ASN A 119 11.53 -6.88 26.51
CA ASN A 119 12.11 -8.12 25.99
C ASN A 119 12.77 -8.95 27.09
N VAL A 120 12.59 -10.27 27.03
CA VAL A 120 13.33 -11.25 27.83
C VAL A 120 14.32 -11.97 26.91
N GLY A 121 15.54 -11.45 26.85
CA GLY A 121 16.59 -11.95 25.96
C GLY A 121 16.49 -11.40 24.52
N THR A 122 17.13 -12.09 23.58
CA THR A 122 17.24 -11.66 22.17
C THR A 122 16.34 -12.42 21.20
N SER A 123 15.64 -13.45 21.68
CA SER A 123 14.76 -14.27 20.84
C SER A 123 13.39 -13.58 20.65
N PRO A 124 12.72 -13.80 19.51
CA PRO A 124 11.37 -13.30 19.31
C PRO A 124 10.39 -13.79 20.38
N MET A 125 9.48 -12.90 20.79
CA MET A 125 8.44 -13.14 21.79
C MET A 125 7.07 -13.17 21.10
N PRO A 126 5.99 -13.66 21.76
CA PRO A 126 4.68 -13.77 21.11
C PRO A 126 4.15 -12.47 20.49
N HIS A 127 4.40 -11.32 21.12
CA HIS A 127 3.98 -10.02 20.59
C HIS A 127 4.74 -9.59 19.33
N HIS A 128 5.95 -10.11 19.09
CA HIS A 128 6.70 -9.90 17.85
C HIS A 128 6.17 -10.71 16.66
N GLN A 129 5.23 -11.64 16.91
CA GLN A 129 4.70 -12.58 15.91
C GLN A 129 3.29 -12.20 15.42
N THR A 130 2.76 -11.06 15.87
CA THR A 130 1.40 -10.58 15.57
C THR A 130 1.45 -9.16 14.98
N THR A 131 0.29 -8.62 14.62
CA THR A 131 0.13 -7.17 14.46
C THR A 131 0.26 -6.48 15.82
N ILE A 132 1.02 -5.40 15.86
CA ILE A 132 1.26 -4.57 17.03
C ILE A 132 0.58 -3.23 16.75
N HIS A 133 -0.30 -2.79 17.63
CA HIS A 133 -1.02 -1.53 17.50
C HIS A 133 -0.64 -0.59 18.64
N LEU A 134 -0.27 0.64 18.30
CA LEU A 134 0.13 1.68 19.25
C LEU A 134 -0.68 2.95 19.01
N ASN A 135 -0.84 3.76 20.06
CA ASN A 135 -1.56 5.04 20.05
C ASN A 135 -3.05 4.92 19.68
N CYS A 136 -3.64 3.74 19.89
CA CYS A 136 -5.05 3.43 19.67
C CYS A 136 -5.75 2.92 20.93
N GLU A 137 -5.19 3.18 22.11
CA GLU A 137 -5.66 2.66 23.39
C GLU A 137 -7.01 3.28 23.80
N ASN A 138 -7.36 4.44 23.25
CA ASN A 138 -8.66 5.07 23.41
C ASN A 138 -9.04 5.99 22.24
N MET A 139 -10.33 6.25 22.09
CA MET A 139 -10.87 7.07 21.01
C MET A 139 -10.45 8.54 21.04
N LYS A 140 -10.01 9.07 22.19
CA LYS A 140 -9.57 10.46 22.28
C LYS A 140 -8.24 10.66 21.54
N LEU A 141 -7.30 9.72 21.67
CA LEU A 141 -6.03 9.75 20.92
C LEU A 141 -6.27 9.68 19.41
N VAL A 142 -7.16 8.79 18.98
CA VAL A 142 -7.55 8.63 17.58
C VAL A 142 -8.18 9.93 17.05
N ASP A 143 -9.11 10.53 17.81
CA ASP A 143 -9.76 11.80 17.42
C ASP A 143 -8.75 12.97 17.36
N GLU A 144 -7.78 13.03 18.27
CA GLU A 144 -6.69 14.01 18.22
C GLU A 144 -5.86 13.85 16.94
N GLY A 145 -5.53 12.64 16.52
CA GLY A 145 -4.87 12.37 15.25
C GLY A 145 -5.70 12.81 14.03
N VAL A 146 -7.00 12.54 14.03
CA VAL A 146 -7.92 13.01 12.99
C VAL A 146 -7.94 14.54 12.92
N ARG A 147 -7.92 15.24 14.05
CA ARG A 147 -7.87 16.71 14.09
C ARG A 147 -6.57 17.26 13.54
N ASP A 148 -5.43 16.67 13.88
CA ASP A 148 -4.13 17.05 13.33
C ASP A 148 -4.15 16.90 11.79
N PHE A 149 -4.61 15.74 11.28
CA PHE A 149 -4.78 15.49 9.85
C PHE A 149 -5.68 16.51 9.16
N ARG A 150 -6.86 16.80 9.73
CA ARG A 150 -7.80 17.80 9.18
C ARG A 150 -7.23 19.22 9.16
N ASN A 151 -6.26 19.51 10.03
CA ASN A 151 -5.52 20.77 10.03
C ASN A 151 -4.34 20.79 9.03
N GLY A 152 -4.19 19.73 8.22
CA GLY A 152 -3.11 19.58 7.24
C GLY A 152 -1.75 19.29 7.88
N GLN A 153 -1.74 18.71 9.08
CA GLN A 153 -0.53 18.31 9.82
C GLN A 153 -0.53 16.79 10.00
N TRP A 154 0.66 16.17 10.07
CA TRP A 154 0.73 14.78 10.52
C TRP A 154 0.37 14.70 12.01
N SER A 155 -0.18 13.57 12.43
CA SER A 155 -0.52 13.36 13.84
C SER A 155 0.71 13.38 14.75
N ARG A 156 0.58 14.05 15.90
CA ARG A 156 1.58 14.03 16.98
C ARG A 156 1.71 12.67 17.65
N ASN A 157 0.63 11.90 17.70
CA ASN A 157 0.58 10.53 18.22
C ASN A 157 -0.07 9.65 17.15
N PRO A 158 0.63 9.35 16.05
CA PRO A 158 0.02 8.61 14.94
C PRO A 158 -0.41 7.24 15.45
N VAL A 159 -1.58 6.77 15.03
CA VAL A 159 -1.92 5.35 15.20
C VAL A 159 -0.95 4.54 14.34
N ILE A 160 -0.27 3.58 14.96
CA ILE A 160 0.72 2.74 14.29
C ILE A 160 0.21 1.31 14.28
N GLU A 161 0.05 0.73 13.10
CA GLU A 161 -0.04 -0.71 12.91
C GLU A 161 1.31 -1.22 12.42
N MET A 162 1.92 -2.12 13.18
CA MET A 162 3.27 -2.61 12.93
C MET A 162 3.30 -4.13 12.84
N THR A 163 4.13 -4.64 11.93
CA THR A 163 4.43 -6.06 11.80
C THR A 163 5.93 -6.29 11.67
N ILE A 164 6.39 -7.47 12.10
CA ILE A 164 7.79 -7.91 11.99
C ILE A 164 7.81 -9.23 11.22
N PRO A 165 7.56 -9.22 9.90
CA PRO A 165 7.38 -10.45 9.12
C PRO A 165 8.62 -11.36 9.16
N SER A 166 9.81 -10.79 9.32
CA SER A 166 11.06 -11.55 9.44
C SER A 166 11.14 -12.43 10.68
N VAL A 167 10.29 -12.23 11.69
CA VAL A 167 10.21 -13.14 12.84
C VAL A 167 9.57 -14.48 12.45
N ILE A 168 8.62 -14.45 11.51
CA ILE A 168 7.92 -15.64 11.02
C ILE A 168 8.65 -16.25 9.83
N ASP A 169 9.15 -15.40 8.93
CA ASP A 169 9.79 -15.82 7.70
C ASP A 169 11.21 -15.27 7.59
N ARG A 170 12.20 -16.13 7.85
CA ARG A 170 13.62 -15.78 7.76
C ARG A 170 14.12 -15.58 6.33
N SER A 171 13.37 -15.95 5.29
CA SER A 171 13.78 -15.71 3.90
C SER A 171 13.81 -14.22 3.54
N LEU A 172 13.17 -13.37 4.34
CA LEU A 172 13.10 -11.92 4.15
C LEU A 172 14.37 -11.17 4.60
N VAL A 173 15.34 -11.86 5.21
CA VAL A 173 16.52 -11.24 5.82
C VAL A 173 17.78 -12.07 5.57
N PRO A 174 18.96 -11.43 5.45
CA PRO A 174 20.18 -12.11 5.03
C PRO A 174 20.88 -12.92 6.14
N ASP A 175 20.55 -12.67 7.41
CA ASP A 175 21.21 -13.26 8.57
C ASP A 175 20.22 -13.44 9.74
N GLU A 176 20.65 -14.13 10.81
CA GLU A 176 19.80 -14.45 11.97
C GLU A 176 19.48 -13.25 12.89
N ARG A 177 20.25 -12.16 12.82
CA ARG A 177 20.06 -10.98 13.68
C ARG A 177 19.17 -9.95 13.02
N SER A 178 19.33 -9.74 11.72
CA SER A 178 18.60 -8.76 10.94
C SER A 178 17.09 -9.00 11.02
N GLN A 179 16.34 -7.91 11.16
CA GLN A 179 14.88 -7.90 11.15
C GLN A 179 14.38 -6.85 10.18
N VAL A 180 13.24 -7.11 9.56
CA VAL A 180 12.48 -6.12 8.79
C VAL A 180 11.19 -5.85 9.53
N MET A 181 10.92 -4.57 9.75
CA MET A 181 9.68 -4.09 10.34
C MET A 181 8.95 -3.22 9.34
N SER A 182 7.64 -3.40 9.25
CA SER A 182 6.74 -2.57 8.44
C SER A 182 5.77 -1.85 9.37
N LEU A 183 5.73 -0.53 9.28
CA LEU A 183 4.84 0.33 10.04
C LEU A 183 3.87 1.00 9.05
N PHE A 184 2.58 0.91 9.36
CA PHE A 184 1.53 1.70 8.75
C PHE A 184 1.09 2.74 9.77
N THR A 185 1.35 4.00 9.47
CA THR A 185 1.00 5.12 10.34
C THR A 185 -0.18 5.88 9.76
N GLN A 186 -1.18 6.15 10.59
CA GLN A 186 -2.40 6.85 10.19
C GLN A 186 -2.27 8.35 10.42
N TYR A 187 -3.19 9.10 9.82
CA TYR A 187 -3.33 10.55 9.97
C TYR A 187 -2.13 11.35 9.45
N THR A 188 -1.65 10.95 8.28
CA THR A 188 -0.59 11.63 7.54
C THR A 188 -1.15 12.21 6.24
N PRO A 189 -1.28 13.53 6.11
CA PRO A 189 -1.80 14.15 4.90
C PRO A 189 -0.94 13.88 3.66
N TYR A 190 -1.59 13.64 2.52
CA TYR A 190 -0.90 13.56 1.23
C TYR A 190 -0.20 14.88 0.87
N GLU A 191 -0.84 16.01 1.19
CA GLU A 191 -0.25 17.35 1.15
C GLU A 191 -0.30 17.99 2.54
N LEU A 192 0.84 18.50 3.00
CA LEU A 192 0.91 19.20 4.28
C LEU A 192 0.55 20.67 4.09
N LYS A 193 -0.05 21.26 5.12
CA LYS A 193 -0.30 22.71 5.20
C LYS A 193 0.98 23.54 5.04
N ALA A 194 2.13 22.97 5.43
CA ALA A 194 3.44 23.61 5.29
C ALA A 194 4.04 23.48 3.86
N GLY A 195 3.31 22.90 2.91
CA GLY A 195 3.75 22.62 1.54
C GLY A 195 4.01 21.14 1.30
N PRO A 196 4.55 20.77 0.12
CA PRO A 196 4.72 19.38 -0.27
C PRO A 196 5.72 18.63 0.64
N TRP A 197 5.64 17.30 0.60
CA TRP A 197 6.66 16.44 1.18
C TRP A 197 8.00 16.62 0.45
N ASN A 198 9.07 16.76 1.23
CA ASN A 198 10.45 16.72 0.75
C ASN A 198 11.23 15.67 1.58
N GLU A 199 12.47 15.38 1.21
CA GLU A 199 13.27 14.37 1.91
C GLU A 199 13.50 14.70 3.39
N GLU A 200 13.73 15.98 3.71
CA GLU A 200 13.88 16.44 5.09
C GLU A 200 12.64 16.14 5.95
N ARG A 201 11.44 16.49 5.48
CA ARG A 201 10.17 16.23 6.18
C ARG A 201 9.85 14.75 6.27
N LYS A 202 10.18 13.96 5.25
CA LYS A 202 10.04 12.50 5.30
C LYS A 202 10.92 11.93 6.40
N GLU A 203 12.16 12.40 6.52
CA GLU A 203 13.08 11.96 7.56
C GLU A 203 12.62 12.41 8.96
N GLU A 204 12.16 13.65 9.11
CA GLU A 204 11.55 14.16 10.34
C GLU A 204 10.35 13.31 10.77
N TYR A 205 9.44 13.02 9.84
CA TYR A 205 8.27 12.21 10.12
C TYR A 205 8.64 10.75 10.45
N ALA A 206 9.60 10.16 9.74
CA ALA A 206 10.07 8.81 10.03
C ALA A 206 10.67 8.72 11.45
N LYS A 207 11.51 9.70 11.84
CA LYS A 207 12.05 9.80 13.21
C LYS A 207 10.92 9.96 14.23
N HIS A 208 9.96 10.84 13.96
CA HIS A 208 8.78 11.04 14.81
C HIS A 208 7.99 9.75 15.02
N ALA A 209 7.68 9.01 13.95
CA ALA A 209 6.96 7.73 14.04
C ALA A 209 7.74 6.68 14.83
N ILE A 210 9.07 6.60 14.63
CA ILE A 210 9.93 5.65 15.35
C ILE A 210 10.03 6.00 16.85
N LEU A 211 10.13 7.28 17.19
CA LEU A 211 10.14 7.73 18.60
C LEU A 211 8.84 7.40 19.33
N ASN A 212 7.72 7.30 18.61
CA ASN A 212 6.43 6.88 19.14
C ASN A 212 6.32 5.36 19.38
N LEU A 213 7.37 4.57 19.12
CA LEU A 213 7.42 3.13 19.45
C LEU A 213 7.83 2.85 20.90
N ALA A 214 8.39 3.83 21.61
CA ALA A 214 9.01 3.69 22.93
C ALA A 214 8.02 3.80 24.10
#